data_AF-A0A7C4UE48-F1
#
_entry.id   AF-A0A7C4UE48-F1
#
_cell.length_a   1.000
_cell.length_b   1.000
_cell.length_c   1.000
_cell.angle_alpha   90.00
_cell.angle_beta   90.00
_cell.angle_gamma   90.00
#
_symmetry.space_group_name_H-M   'P 1'
#
loop_
_entity.id
_entity.type
_entity.pdbx_description
1 polymer ?
#
loop_
_entity_poly.entity_id
_entity_poly.type
_entity_poly.pdbx_seq_one_letter_code
_entity_poly.pdbx_strand_id
1 'polypeptide(L)'
;MSRQLALICVFTLPVAAFAQKVEVVPNVEGQPLGQNVQRLLQALEFAGSPLSAETTKALEDAANARDAEKLQKLLDPHVLLVVGINPESRVKVGRGPAEAVIQQHAFTPIIIKVLNESTVKKGLRIQSPQAGPRQKTDYGGVLAEIEKRIQDGRLTAEEGAKQKERLQKEKEEFKNRFLQVQMFTAKPMTEALSGLKVEYALALIYSSEAGKLEATIGFDVGQGTQDLGFRGEVPVLFSVKPAIPVKLRITDYDGKPTVGRFTFKDRLGRVYPLRPNRLAPDFFFQDQVYRPDGGTVLLPPGELTMTYGRGPEYVQKEKKIVVAGTGNDGVGPMELAVKLERWINASDYGWYSGDHHIHAAGCAHYTVPTEGVTAEDMFLHVKGEGLNVGCNLTWGPCFEFQRQFFEPTVSKLSEPFCVLKYDLEISGFGSQAMGHVCLLNLKDQTYPGSDGTKEKGWPKWTTPVMRWAKQQGGYTGYAHSGSGLMFDPAGNAGVAAKGIIAWLDADRSGAIERAEAAKGVLPEP
;
A
#
# COMPACT_ATOMS: atom_id res chain seq x y z
N MET A 1 46.56 2.48 -60.31
CA MET A 1 46.21 1.83 -59.03
C MET A 1 44.86 2.38 -58.58
N SER A 2 43.78 1.63 -58.77
CA SER A 2 42.42 1.99 -58.34
C SER A 2 42.01 1.03 -57.23
N ARG A 3 41.62 1.55 -56.06
CA ARG A 3 41.13 0.77 -54.91
C ARG A 3 39.61 0.81 -54.89
N GLN A 4 38.98 -0.34 -55.06
CA GLN A 4 37.55 -0.55 -54.85
C GLN A 4 37.23 -0.56 -53.34
N LEU A 5 36.27 0.26 -52.90
CA LEU A 5 35.59 0.09 -51.62
C LEU A 5 34.34 -0.76 -51.85
N ALA A 6 34.26 -1.91 -51.17
CA ALA A 6 33.05 -2.71 -51.08
C ALA A 6 32.22 -2.25 -49.86
N LEU A 7 31.00 -1.81 -50.12
CA LEU A 7 30.01 -1.44 -49.12
C LEU A 7 29.31 -2.72 -48.62
N ILE A 8 29.52 -3.11 -47.37
CA ILE A 8 28.81 -4.23 -46.74
C ILE A 8 27.56 -3.67 -46.04
N CYS A 9 26.39 -3.87 -46.63
CA CYS A 9 25.10 -3.63 -45.98
C CYS A 9 24.80 -4.77 -45.02
N VAL A 10 24.89 -4.50 -43.71
CA VAL A 10 24.39 -5.41 -42.66
C VAL A 10 22.87 -5.23 -42.57
N PHE A 11 22.11 -6.21 -43.07
CA PHE A 11 20.68 -6.32 -42.79
C PHE A 11 20.48 -6.79 -41.34
N THR A 12 19.98 -5.91 -40.49
CA THR A 12 19.46 -6.28 -39.17
C THR A 12 18.10 -6.94 -39.34
N LEU A 13 18.07 -8.28 -39.27
CA LEU A 13 16.83 -9.05 -39.16
C LEU A 13 16.18 -8.76 -37.80
N PRO A 14 14.90 -8.38 -37.72
CA PRO A 14 14.19 -8.31 -36.45
C PRO A 14 13.99 -9.73 -35.92
N VAL A 15 14.48 -9.98 -34.70
CA VAL A 15 14.15 -11.20 -33.96
C VAL A 15 12.67 -11.10 -33.56
N ALA A 16 11.79 -11.66 -34.38
CA ALA A 16 10.42 -11.93 -33.98
C ALA A 16 10.48 -13.03 -32.91
N ALA A 17 10.12 -12.69 -31.67
CA ALA A 17 9.85 -13.68 -30.64
C ALA A 17 8.69 -14.56 -31.15
N PHE A 18 9.00 -15.80 -31.53
CA PHE A 18 8.00 -16.74 -32.03
C PHE A 18 6.95 -16.99 -30.95
N ALA A 19 5.72 -16.52 -31.19
CA ALA A 19 4.55 -16.95 -30.44
C ALA A 19 4.45 -18.48 -30.55
N GLN A 20 4.44 -19.18 -29.41
CA GLN A 20 4.30 -20.62 -29.40
C GLN A 20 2.88 -20.97 -29.85
N LYS A 21 2.75 -21.75 -30.93
CA LYS A 21 1.44 -22.20 -31.42
C LYS A 21 0.78 -23.03 -30.31
N VAL A 22 -0.36 -22.55 -29.82
CA VAL A 22 -1.14 -23.27 -28.81
C VAL A 22 -1.86 -24.41 -29.51
N GLU A 23 -1.63 -25.63 -29.05
CA GLU A 23 -2.25 -26.81 -29.64
C GLU A 23 -3.69 -26.97 -29.15
N VAL A 24 -4.56 -27.35 -30.07
CA VAL A 24 -5.94 -27.73 -29.78
C VAL A 24 -5.92 -29.16 -29.25
N VAL A 25 -6.44 -29.36 -28.05
CA VAL A 25 -6.52 -30.69 -27.43
C VAL A 25 -7.77 -31.40 -27.95
N PRO A 26 -7.65 -32.57 -28.59
CA PRO A 26 -8.80 -33.34 -29.06
C PRO A 26 -9.51 -34.05 -27.88
N ASN A 27 -10.73 -34.53 -28.12
CA ASN A 27 -11.51 -35.33 -27.16
C ASN A 27 -11.69 -34.66 -25.78
N VAL A 28 -11.96 -33.36 -25.78
CA VAL A 28 -12.38 -32.58 -24.61
C VAL A 28 -13.91 -32.53 -24.60
N GLU A 29 -14.52 -32.69 -23.43
CA GLU A 29 -15.97 -32.63 -23.31
C GLU A 29 -16.52 -31.23 -23.62
N GLY A 30 -17.29 -31.11 -24.69
CA GLY A 30 -17.74 -29.83 -25.22
C GLY A 30 -18.74 -29.10 -24.35
N GLN A 31 -19.63 -29.81 -23.64
CA GLN A 31 -20.60 -29.16 -22.76
C GLN A 31 -19.92 -28.51 -21.53
N PRO A 32 -19.06 -29.21 -20.76
CA PRO A 32 -18.33 -28.59 -19.66
C PRO A 32 -17.41 -27.45 -20.09
N LEU A 33 -16.71 -27.59 -21.22
CA LEU A 33 -15.86 -26.53 -21.77
C LEU A 33 -16.70 -25.31 -22.17
N GLY A 34 -17.82 -25.51 -22.87
CA GLY A 34 -18.73 -24.42 -23.25
C GLY A 34 -19.23 -23.63 -22.04
N GLN A 35 -19.54 -24.31 -20.92
CA GLN A 35 -19.93 -23.65 -19.68
C GLN A 35 -18.76 -22.86 -19.03
N ASN A 36 -17.54 -23.38 -19.08
CA ASN A 36 -16.35 -22.63 -18.66
C ASN A 36 -16.15 -21.36 -19.50
N VAL A 37 -16.30 -21.46 -20.82
CA VAL A 37 -16.19 -20.31 -21.74
C VAL A 37 -17.27 -19.26 -21.49
N GLN A 38 -18.52 -19.66 -21.24
CA GLN A 38 -19.60 -18.71 -20.89
C GLN A 38 -19.27 -17.92 -19.61
N ARG A 39 -18.74 -18.58 -18.57
CA ARG A 39 -18.31 -17.91 -17.34
C ARG A 39 -17.12 -16.98 -17.59
N LEU A 40 -16.18 -17.38 -18.43
CA LEU A 40 -15.04 -16.54 -18.84
C LEU A 40 -15.51 -15.27 -19.55
N LEU A 41 -16.45 -15.38 -20.50
CA LEU A 41 -16.99 -14.23 -21.23
C LEU A 41 -17.69 -13.23 -20.29
N GLN A 42 -18.53 -13.74 -19.39
CA GLN A 42 -19.18 -12.91 -18.35
C GLN A 42 -18.16 -12.26 -17.41
N ALA A 43 -17.09 -12.98 -17.03
CA ALA A 43 -16.04 -12.43 -16.19
C ALA A 43 -15.22 -11.33 -16.89
N LEU A 44 -14.93 -11.49 -18.19
CA LEU A 44 -14.27 -10.48 -19.02
C LEU A 44 -15.12 -9.22 -19.18
N GLU A 45 -16.42 -9.38 -19.41
CA GLU A 45 -17.36 -8.26 -19.47
C GLU A 45 -17.43 -7.52 -18.13
N PHE A 46 -17.57 -8.27 -17.03
CA PHE A 46 -17.55 -7.71 -15.68
C PHE A 46 -16.23 -6.98 -15.36
N ALA A 47 -15.10 -7.53 -15.81
CA ALA A 47 -13.78 -6.91 -15.66
C ALA A 47 -13.56 -5.69 -16.58
N GLY A 48 -14.53 -5.34 -17.43
CA GLY A 48 -14.45 -4.21 -18.35
C GLY A 48 -13.55 -4.45 -19.56
N SER A 49 -13.31 -5.71 -19.94
CA SER A 49 -12.50 -6.10 -21.10
C SER A 49 -13.16 -7.21 -21.92
N PRO A 50 -14.40 -6.99 -22.43
CA PRO A 50 -15.09 -7.99 -23.24
C PRO A 50 -14.33 -8.27 -24.55
N LEU A 51 -14.43 -9.50 -25.04
CA LEU A 51 -14.03 -9.82 -26.41
C LEU A 51 -14.96 -9.11 -27.42
N SER A 52 -14.54 -9.04 -28.69
CA SER A 52 -15.38 -8.45 -29.73
C SER A 52 -16.75 -9.14 -29.82
N ALA A 53 -17.79 -8.40 -30.19
CA ALA A 53 -19.13 -8.98 -30.31
C ALA A 53 -19.17 -10.17 -31.29
N GLU A 54 -18.36 -10.12 -32.34
CA GLU A 54 -18.19 -11.23 -33.30
C GLU A 54 -17.58 -12.48 -32.65
N THR A 55 -16.46 -12.33 -31.93
CA THR A 55 -15.80 -13.45 -31.24
C THR A 55 -16.69 -14.03 -30.15
N THR A 56 -17.34 -13.17 -29.36
CA THR A 56 -18.27 -13.57 -28.29
C THR A 56 -19.41 -14.42 -28.86
N LYS A 57 -20.06 -13.95 -29.93
CA LYS A 57 -21.13 -14.70 -30.60
C LYS A 57 -20.64 -16.04 -31.16
N ALA A 58 -19.48 -16.06 -31.82
CA ALA A 58 -18.90 -17.29 -32.36
C ALA A 58 -18.59 -18.33 -31.26
N LEU A 59 -18.15 -17.87 -30.08
CA LEU A 59 -17.91 -18.71 -28.91
C LEU A 59 -19.21 -19.25 -28.30
N GLU A 60 -20.25 -18.42 -28.21
CA GLU A 60 -21.58 -18.84 -27.75
C GLU A 60 -22.18 -19.91 -28.67
N ASP A 61 -22.11 -19.70 -30.00
CA ASP A 61 -22.58 -20.67 -30.99
C ASP A 61 -21.82 -22.00 -30.88
N ALA A 62 -20.49 -21.95 -30.72
CA ALA A 62 -19.67 -23.15 -30.53
C ALA A 62 -19.96 -23.86 -29.20
N ALA A 63 -20.23 -23.12 -28.12
CA ALA A 63 -20.63 -23.67 -26.83
C ALA A 63 -21.98 -24.38 -26.91
N ASN A 64 -22.96 -23.79 -27.61
CA ASN A 64 -24.27 -24.39 -27.83
C ASN A 64 -24.19 -25.65 -28.69
N ALA A 65 -23.32 -25.65 -29.71
CA ALA A 65 -23.03 -26.82 -30.54
C ALA A 65 -22.16 -27.87 -29.81
N ARG A 66 -21.66 -27.57 -28.60
CA ARG A 66 -20.72 -28.41 -27.83
C ARG A 66 -19.45 -28.75 -28.62
N ASP A 67 -19.00 -27.83 -29.47
CA ASP A 67 -17.82 -28.01 -30.32
C ASP A 67 -16.56 -27.54 -29.56
N ALA A 68 -15.96 -28.47 -28.82
CA ALA A 68 -14.79 -28.19 -27.99
C ALA A 68 -13.56 -27.74 -28.79
N GLU A 69 -13.38 -28.23 -30.01
CA GLU A 69 -12.25 -27.83 -30.86
C GLU A 69 -12.43 -26.40 -31.38
N LYS A 70 -13.64 -26.05 -31.81
CA LYS A 70 -13.95 -24.71 -32.29
C LYS A 70 -13.84 -23.69 -31.15
N LEU A 71 -14.30 -24.03 -29.94
CA LEU A 71 -14.11 -23.18 -28.76
C LEU A 71 -12.62 -22.87 -28.53
N GLN A 72 -11.75 -23.89 -28.60
CA GLN A 72 -10.31 -23.68 -28.44
C GLN A 72 -9.72 -22.83 -29.56
N LYS A 73 -10.06 -23.12 -30.82
CA LYS A 73 -9.56 -22.36 -31.99
C LYS A 73 -9.94 -20.87 -31.92
N LEU A 74 -11.10 -20.54 -31.36
CA LEU A 74 -11.58 -19.17 -31.19
C LEU A 74 -10.93 -18.46 -29.98
N LEU A 75 -10.67 -19.15 -28.88
CA LEU A 75 -10.07 -18.54 -27.67
C LEU A 75 -8.54 -18.50 -27.68
N ASP A 76 -7.88 -19.51 -28.25
CA ASP A 76 -6.42 -19.64 -28.22
C ASP A 76 -5.67 -18.39 -28.70
N PRO A 77 -6.12 -17.64 -29.74
CA PRO A 77 -5.52 -16.35 -30.13
C PRO A 77 -5.51 -15.28 -29.02
N HIS A 78 -6.41 -15.37 -28.04
CA HIS A 78 -6.54 -14.42 -26.93
C HIS A 78 -5.81 -14.89 -25.66
N VAL A 79 -5.18 -16.06 -25.69
CA VAL A 79 -4.45 -16.62 -24.54
C VAL A 79 -3.08 -15.97 -24.40
N LEU A 80 -2.79 -15.41 -23.23
CA LEU A 80 -1.46 -14.86 -22.94
C LEU A 80 -0.50 -15.93 -22.42
N LEU A 81 -1.00 -16.85 -21.61
CA LEU A 81 -0.20 -17.88 -20.93
C LEU A 81 -0.88 -19.25 -21.05
N VAL A 82 -0.07 -20.28 -21.30
CA VAL A 82 -0.51 -21.68 -21.28
C VAL A 82 0.11 -22.35 -20.06
N VAL A 83 -0.74 -22.95 -19.23
CA VAL A 83 -0.34 -23.67 -18.02
C VAL A 83 -0.62 -25.15 -18.24
N GLY A 84 0.43 -25.95 -18.36
CA GLY A 84 0.35 -27.40 -18.40
C GLY A 84 0.50 -28.00 -17.01
N ILE A 85 -0.38 -28.94 -16.65
CA ILE A 85 -0.31 -29.74 -15.43
C ILE A 85 -0.19 -31.19 -15.87
N ASN A 86 1.00 -31.76 -15.71
CA ASN A 86 1.29 -33.13 -16.12
C ASN A 86 0.61 -34.15 -15.16
N PRO A 87 0.61 -35.47 -15.47
CA PRO A 87 -0.04 -36.47 -14.62
C PRO A 87 0.40 -36.46 -13.15
N GLU A 88 1.67 -36.14 -12.87
CA GLU A 88 2.22 -35.99 -11.51
C GLU A 88 1.92 -34.64 -10.83
N SER A 89 1.00 -33.84 -11.37
CA SER A 89 0.63 -32.51 -10.87
C SER A 89 1.77 -31.47 -10.90
N ARG A 90 2.79 -31.67 -11.73
CA ARG A 90 3.85 -30.69 -11.97
C ARG A 90 3.40 -29.64 -12.97
N VAL A 91 3.68 -28.38 -12.65
CA VAL A 91 3.26 -27.24 -13.46
C VAL A 91 4.36 -26.79 -14.41
N LYS A 92 4.00 -26.60 -15.68
CA LYS A 92 4.80 -25.96 -16.72
C LYS A 92 4.06 -24.76 -17.28
N VAL A 93 4.77 -23.66 -17.51
CA VAL A 93 4.20 -22.43 -18.06
C VAL A 93 4.85 -22.08 -19.39
N GLY A 94 4.06 -21.61 -20.35
CA GLY A 94 4.53 -21.14 -21.65
C GLY A 94 3.77 -19.90 -22.11
N ARG A 95 4.31 -19.22 -23.13
CA ARG A 95 3.64 -18.06 -23.76
C ARG A 95 2.57 -18.52 -24.74
N GLY A 96 1.38 -17.96 -24.60
CA GLY A 96 0.35 -17.97 -25.64
C GLY A 96 0.56 -16.84 -26.65
N PRO A 97 -0.27 -16.79 -27.71
CA PRO A 97 -0.11 -15.89 -28.86
C PRO A 97 -0.59 -14.47 -28.58
N ALA A 98 -1.34 -14.22 -27.50
CA ALA A 98 -1.81 -12.88 -27.20
C ALA A 98 -0.64 -11.92 -26.89
N GLU A 99 -0.80 -10.67 -27.29
CA GLU A 99 0.14 -9.62 -26.96
C GLU A 99 0.16 -9.36 -25.44
N ALA A 100 1.33 -9.15 -24.87
CA ALA A 100 1.50 -8.80 -23.46
C ALA A 100 1.31 -7.29 -23.25
N VAL A 101 0.13 -6.77 -23.55
CA VAL A 101 -0.19 -5.35 -23.35
C VAL A 101 -1.02 -5.19 -22.09
N ILE A 102 -0.54 -4.39 -21.14
CA ILE A 102 -1.24 -4.08 -19.89
C ILE A 102 -1.28 -2.57 -19.65
N GLN A 103 -2.07 -2.13 -18.68
CA GLN A 103 -2.27 -0.72 -18.36
C GLN A 103 -1.60 -0.34 -17.02
N GLN A 104 -0.79 0.72 -17.02
CA GLN A 104 -0.25 1.28 -15.79
C GLN A 104 -1.42 1.78 -14.92
N HIS A 105 -1.32 1.51 -13.62
CA HIS A 105 -2.33 1.88 -12.63
C HIS A 105 -3.72 1.27 -12.89
N ALA A 106 -3.84 0.16 -13.63
CA ALA A 106 -5.05 -0.67 -13.70
C ALA A 106 -4.74 -2.16 -13.74
N PHE A 107 -5.67 -2.96 -13.23
CA PHE A 107 -5.66 -4.40 -13.43
C PHE A 107 -6.13 -4.72 -14.85
N THR A 108 -5.26 -5.34 -15.63
CA THR A 108 -5.57 -5.86 -16.96
C THR A 108 -5.88 -7.35 -16.84
N PRO A 109 -7.09 -7.80 -17.25
CA PRO A 109 -7.41 -9.21 -17.30
C PRO A 109 -6.65 -9.91 -18.44
N ILE A 110 -6.11 -11.09 -18.15
CA ILE A 110 -5.43 -11.95 -19.12
C ILE A 110 -6.07 -13.34 -19.12
N ILE A 111 -6.19 -13.94 -20.30
CA ILE A 111 -6.73 -15.31 -20.45
C ILE A 111 -5.59 -16.31 -20.36
N ILE A 112 -5.81 -17.35 -19.54
CA ILE A 112 -4.90 -18.46 -19.34
C ILE A 112 -5.57 -19.73 -19.87
N LYS A 113 -4.88 -20.49 -20.72
CA LYS A 113 -5.31 -21.85 -21.09
C LYS A 113 -4.67 -22.84 -20.15
N VAL A 114 -5.46 -23.65 -19.47
CA VAL A 114 -4.97 -24.71 -18.58
C VAL A 114 -5.10 -26.05 -19.30
N LEU A 115 -3.99 -26.76 -19.46
CA LEU A 115 -3.92 -28.13 -19.97
C LEU A 115 -3.75 -29.07 -18.78
N ASN A 116 -4.80 -29.73 -18.35
CA ASN A 116 -4.87 -30.45 -17.07
C ASN A 116 -4.89 -31.97 -17.28
N GLU A 117 -3.75 -32.55 -17.63
CA GLU A 117 -3.60 -34.00 -17.84
C GLU A 117 -3.78 -34.79 -16.53
N SER A 118 -3.48 -34.15 -15.40
CA SER A 118 -3.67 -34.71 -14.06
C SER A 118 -5.12 -34.75 -13.58
N THR A 119 -6.04 -34.04 -14.27
CA THR A 119 -7.43 -33.82 -13.82
C THR A 119 -7.54 -33.18 -12.43
N VAL A 120 -6.58 -32.34 -12.06
CA VAL A 120 -6.51 -31.63 -10.77
C VAL A 120 -7.75 -30.77 -10.55
N LYS A 121 -8.27 -30.81 -9.32
CA LYS A 121 -9.41 -30.00 -8.84
C LYS A 121 -9.03 -29.04 -7.71
N LYS A 122 -7.80 -28.53 -7.76
CA LYS A 122 -7.26 -27.53 -6.82
C LYS A 122 -7.27 -26.14 -7.46
N GLY A 123 -7.12 -25.11 -6.63
CA GLY A 123 -6.95 -23.75 -7.12
C GLY A 123 -5.60 -23.57 -7.83
N LEU A 124 -5.63 -22.90 -8.98
CA LEU A 124 -4.44 -22.43 -9.67
C LEU A 124 -3.95 -21.17 -8.96
N ARG A 125 -2.64 -21.08 -8.67
CA ARG A 125 -2.03 -19.90 -8.03
C ARG A 125 -1.08 -19.24 -9.02
N ILE A 126 -1.10 -17.91 -9.08
CA ILE A 126 -0.19 -17.10 -9.88
C ILE A 126 0.80 -16.37 -8.96
N GLN A 127 2.05 -16.29 -9.36
CA GLN A 127 3.11 -15.62 -8.62
C GLN A 127 4.08 -14.92 -9.57
N SER A 128 4.79 -13.92 -9.06
CA SER A 128 5.86 -13.24 -9.78
C SER A 128 6.87 -12.67 -8.77
N PRO A 129 8.19 -12.83 -9.00
CA PRO A 129 9.21 -12.14 -8.19
C PRO A 129 9.08 -10.61 -8.21
N GLN A 130 8.51 -10.06 -9.29
CA GLN A 130 8.26 -8.63 -9.45
C GLN A 130 6.93 -8.19 -8.83
N ALA A 131 6.15 -9.11 -8.25
CA ALA A 131 4.90 -8.78 -7.59
C ALA A 131 5.07 -8.55 -6.09
N GLY A 132 4.34 -7.58 -5.55
CA GLY A 132 4.28 -7.34 -4.11
C GLY A 132 3.94 -5.89 -3.76
N PRO A 133 3.65 -5.62 -2.47
CA PRO A 133 3.45 -4.26 -2.00
C PRO A 133 4.72 -3.42 -2.18
N ARG A 134 4.55 -2.14 -2.52
CA ARG A 134 5.65 -1.16 -2.64
C ARG A 134 5.80 -0.30 -1.38
N GLN A 135 5.47 -0.83 -0.20
CA GLN A 135 5.64 -0.08 1.05
C GLN A 135 7.10 0.34 1.22
N LYS A 136 7.33 1.64 1.44
CA LYS A 136 8.66 2.20 1.62
C LYS A 136 9.24 1.68 2.92
N THR A 137 10.17 0.73 2.83
CA THR A 137 11.02 0.38 3.96
C THR A 137 12.17 1.37 4.04
N ASP A 138 12.40 2.00 5.20
CA ASP A 138 13.63 2.74 5.45
C ASP A 138 14.78 1.77 5.73
N TYR A 139 15.29 1.17 4.65
CA TYR A 139 16.38 0.20 4.74
C TYR A 139 17.62 0.79 5.45
N GLY A 140 17.88 2.10 5.32
CA GLY A 140 19.03 2.75 5.98
C GLY A 140 18.85 2.79 7.50
N GLY A 141 17.69 3.25 7.96
CA GLY A 141 17.37 3.29 9.38
C GLY A 141 17.24 1.91 10.02
N VAL A 142 16.66 0.92 9.33
CA VAL A 142 16.63 -0.46 9.84
C VAL A 142 18.04 -1.05 9.96
N LEU A 143 18.93 -0.79 8.99
CA LEU A 143 20.34 -1.22 9.08
C LEU A 143 21.04 -0.59 10.30
N ALA A 144 20.83 0.71 10.52
CA ALA A 144 21.41 1.43 11.66
C ALA A 144 20.85 0.92 13.00
N GLU A 145 19.56 0.59 13.09
CA GLU A 145 18.96 0.02 14.30
C GLU A 145 19.49 -1.40 14.58
N ILE A 146 19.69 -2.22 13.55
CA ILE A 146 20.35 -3.53 13.71
C ILE A 146 21.77 -3.34 14.27
N GLU A 147 22.54 -2.37 13.76
CA GLU A 147 23.87 -2.05 14.27
C GLU A 147 23.86 -1.62 15.71
N LYS A 148 22.95 -0.73 16.07
CA LYS A 148 22.76 -0.27 17.45
C LYS A 148 22.42 -1.43 18.38
N ARG A 149 21.52 -2.33 17.99
CA ARG A 149 21.16 -3.52 18.79
C ARG A 149 22.31 -4.48 19.00
N ILE A 150 23.24 -4.60 18.04
CA ILE A 150 24.48 -5.36 18.19
C ILE A 150 25.39 -4.67 19.21
N GLN A 151 25.57 -3.34 19.10
CA GLN A 151 26.39 -2.54 20.03
C GLN A 151 25.86 -2.60 21.46
N ASP A 152 24.54 -2.55 21.63
CA ASP A 152 23.86 -2.60 22.93
C ASP A 152 23.78 -4.01 23.54
N GLY A 153 24.32 -5.04 22.87
CA GLY A 153 24.26 -6.43 23.31
C GLY A 153 22.87 -7.06 23.28
N ARG A 154 21.89 -6.41 22.63
CA ARG A 154 20.50 -6.88 22.47
C ARG A 154 20.34 -7.85 21.30
N LEU A 155 21.37 -8.05 20.50
CA LEU A 155 21.43 -8.96 19.36
C LEU A 155 22.86 -9.47 19.19
N THR A 156 23.04 -10.76 18.89
CA THR A 156 24.39 -11.27 18.57
C THR A 156 24.85 -10.77 17.19
N ALA A 157 26.16 -10.72 16.97
CA ALA A 157 26.71 -10.32 15.67
C ALA A 157 26.25 -11.25 14.52
N GLU A 158 26.10 -12.55 14.79
CA GLU A 158 25.64 -13.53 13.80
C GLU A 158 24.17 -13.33 13.43
N GLU A 159 23.29 -13.13 14.41
CA GLU A 159 21.88 -12.81 14.16
C GLU A 159 21.72 -11.48 13.44
N GLY A 160 22.54 -10.49 13.81
CA GLY A 160 22.62 -9.20 13.14
C GLY A 160 23.00 -9.33 11.67
N ALA A 161 24.03 -10.11 11.36
CA ALA A 161 24.45 -10.37 9.98
C ALA A 161 23.32 -11.01 9.15
N LYS A 162 22.62 -12.03 9.68
CA LYS A 162 21.48 -12.67 9.01
C LYS A 162 20.33 -11.68 8.76
N GLN A 163 20.04 -10.80 9.72
CA GLN A 163 19.00 -9.77 9.55
C GLN A 163 19.39 -8.74 8.48
N LYS A 164 20.64 -8.27 8.46
CA LYS A 164 21.14 -7.36 7.43
C LYS A 164 21.11 -7.98 6.04
N GLU A 165 21.52 -9.24 5.90
CA GLU A 165 21.47 -9.97 4.63
C GLU A 165 20.04 -10.08 4.11
N ARG A 166 19.10 -10.48 4.97
CA ARG A 166 17.67 -10.54 4.61
C ARG A 166 17.15 -9.19 4.15
N LEU A 167 17.49 -8.13 4.87
CA LEU A 167 17.04 -6.77 4.57
C LEU A 167 17.65 -6.24 3.26
N GLN A 168 18.93 -6.53 2.99
CA GLN A 168 19.58 -6.16 1.73
C GLN A 168 18.97 -6.92 0.55
N LYS A 169 18.64 -8.21 0.73
CA LYS A 169 17.90 -8.98 -0.28
C LYS A 169 16.52 -8.37 -0.54
N GLU A 170 15.78 -8.05 0.50
CA GLU A 170 14.47 -7.40 0.39
C GLU A 170 14.55 -6.05 -0.34
N LYS A 171 15.59 -5.25 -0.08
CA LYS A 171 15.85 -3.98 -0.77
C LYS A 171 16.08 -4.15 -2.27
N GLU A 172 16.87 -5.15 -2.66
CA GLU A 172 17.10 -5.43 -4.08
C GLU A 172 15.85 -6.01 -4.76
N GLU A 173 15.10 -6.87 -4.07
CA GLU A 173 13.79 -7.34 -4.56
C GLU A 173 12.80 -6.18 -4.73
N PHE A 174 12.74 -5.26 -3.76
CA PHE A 174 11.86 -4.09 -3.78
C PHE A 174 12.06 -3.20 -5.01
N LYS A 175 13.30 -2.97 -5.43
CA LYS A 175 13.60 -2.20 -6.65
C LYS A 175 12.93 -2.78 -7.89
N ASN A 176 12.69 -4.09 -7.89
CA ASN A 176 12.09 -4.82 -9.00
C ASN A 176 10.58 -5.07 -8.79
N ARG A 177 9.97 -4.57 -7.70
CA ARG A 177 8.53 -4.70 -7.44
C ARG A 177 7.75 -3.62 -8.17
N PHE A 178 7.20 -3.97 -9.32
CA PHE A 178 6.30 -3.10 -10.07
C PHE A 178 4.95 -3.75 -10.41
N LEU A 179 4.79 -5.06 -10.13
CA LEU A 179 3.56 -5.79 -10.44
C LEU A 179 2.66 -6.04 -9.22
N GLN A 180 1.39 -6.29 -9.51
CA GLN A 180 0.56 -7.18 -8.70
C GLN A 180 -0.10 -8.20 -9.62
N VAL A 181 -0.17 -9.45 -9.17
CA VAL A 181 -0.78 -10.55 -9.91
C VAL A 181 -1.78 -11.28 -9.02
N GLN A 182 -2.93 -11.64 -9.58
CA GLN A 182 -3.92 -12.46 -8.86
C GLN A 182 -4.76 -13.26 -9.85
N MET A 183 -5.21 -14.44 -9.43
CA MET A 183 -6.25 -15.16 -10.16
C MET A 183 -7.60 -14.48 -9.92
N PHE A 184 -8.43 -14.37 -10.96
CA PHE A 184 -9.81 -13.93 -10.84
C PHE A 184 -10.71 -15.16 -10.60
N THR A 185 -11.00 -15.42 -9.33
CA THR A 185 -11.79 -16.58 -8.88
C THR A 185 -13.18 -16.22 -8.37
N ALA A 186 -13.52 -14.92 -8.34
CA ALA A 186 -14.87 -14.47 -8.01
C ALA A 186 -15.89 -14.92 -9.06
N LYS A 187 -17.14 -15.08 -8.64
CA LYS A 187 -18.25 -15.37 -9.57
C LYS A 187 -18.22 -14.38 -10.74
N PRO A 188 -18.42 -14.84 -11.99
CA PRO A 188 -18.89 -16.18 -12.38
C PRO A 188 -17.81 -17.27 -12.45
N MET A 189 -16.52 -16.96 -12.24
CA MET A 189 -15.46 -17.98 -12.25
C MET A 189 -15.51 -18.86 -11.00
N THR A 190 -14.68 -19.91 -10.99
CA THR A 190 -14.55 -20.84 -9.86
C THR A 190 -13.15 -20.75 -9.25
N GLU A 191 -13.05 -21.01 -7.95
CA GLU A 191 -11.76 -21.00 -7.23
C GLU A 191 -10.88 -22.20 -7.60
N ALA A 192 -11.48 -23.38 -7.71
CA ALA A 192 -10.80 -24.60 -8.11
C ALA A 192 -10.95 -24.85 -9.61
N LEU A 193 -9.94 -25.53 -10.17
CA LEU A 193 -10.03 -26.16 -11.48
C LEU A 193 -11.12 -27.24 -11.47
N SER A 194 -11.76 -27.45 -12.62
CA SER A 194 -12.84 -28.43 -12.78
C SER A 194 -12.35 -29.88 -12.86
N GLY A 195 -11.08 -30.07 -13.23
CA GLY A 195 -10.50 -31.37 -13.58
C GLY A 195 -10.68 -31.74 -15.06
N LEU A 196 -11.26 -30.85 -15.88
CA LEU A 196 -11.37 -31.03 -17.32
C LEU A 196 -9.99 -30.94 -17.98
N LYS A 197 -9.75 -31.73 -19.04
CA LYS A 197 -8.47 -31.74 -19.76
C LYS A 197 -8.04 -30.36 -20.26
N VAL A 198 -9.00 -29.53 -20.65
CA VAL A 198 -8.78 -28.12 -21.01
C VAL A 198 -9.81 -27.28 -20.30
N GLU A 199 -9.37 -26.21 -19.65
CA GLU A 199 -10.25 -25.15 -19.17
C GLU A 199 -9.52 -23.80 -19.25
N TYR A 200 -10.29 -22.72 -19.35
CA TYR A 200 -9.76 -21.37 -19.38
C TYR A 200 -9.95 -20.69 -18.03
N ALA A 201 -8.90 -20.01 -17.58
CA ALA A 201 -8.88 -19.23 -16.34
C ALA A 201 -8.55 -17.77 -16.65
N LEU A 202 -8.88 -16.89 -15.70
CA LEU A 202 -8.62 -15.47 -15.81
C LEU A 202 -7.68 -15.04 -14.69
N ALA A 203 -6.63 -14.28 -15.03
CA ALA A 203 -5.79 -13.61 -14.06
C ALA A 203 -5.83 -12.10 -14.30
N LEU A 204 -5.55 -11.32 -13.26
CA LEU A 204 -5.39 -9.88 -13.35
C LEU A 204 -3.92 -9.53 -13.11
N ILE A 205 -3.37 -8.70 -13.99
CA ILE A 205 -2.03 -8.13 -13.85
C ILE A 205 -2.15 -6.61 -13.76
N TYR A 206 -1.56 -6.05 -12.70
CA TYR A 206 -1.42 -4.61 -12.51
C TYR A 206 0.06 -4.23 -12.59
N SER A 207 0.36 -3.05 -13.13
CA SER A 207 1.70 -2.44 -13.06
C SER A 207 1.64 -1.03 -12.48
N SER A 208 2.59 -0.69 -11.61
CA SER A 208 2.81 0.70 -11.16
C SER A 208 3.68 1.52 -12.12
N GLU A 209 4.35 0.88 -13.08
CA GLU A 209 5.28 1.51 -14.01
C GLU A 209 4.81 1.34 -15.46
N ALA A 210 5.14 2.30 -16.31
CA ALA A 210 4.83 2.27 -17.74
C ALA A 210 6.07 1.87 -18.57
N GLY A 211 5.87 1.55 -19.85
CA GLY A 211 6.94 1.23 -20.78
C GLY A 211 7.11 -0.27 -21.02
N LYS A 212 8.26 -0.66 -21.58
CA LYS A 212 8.60 -2.07 -21.82
C LYS A 212 9.29 -2.66 -20.60
N LEU A 213 8.61 -3.58 -19.91
CA LEU A 213 9.07 -4.18 -18.66
C LEU A 213 8.97 -5.69 -18.75
N GLU A 214 10.05 -6.40 -18.41
CA GLU A 214 10.02 -7.85 -18.32
C GLU A 214 9.65 -8.29 -16.90
N ALA A 215 8.73 -9.24 -16.79
CA ALA A 215 8.43 -9.90 -15.52
C ALA A 215 8.34 -11.41 -15.69
N THR A 216 8.77 -12.13 -14.66
CA THR A 216 8.64 -13.58 -14.59
C THR A 216 7.29 -13.92 -13.99
N ILE A 217 6.47 -14.67 -14.73
CA ILE A 217 5.14 -15.14 -14.28
C ILE A 217 5.20 -16.63 -14.04
N GLY A 218 4.89 -17.05 -12.82
CA GLY A 218 4.87 -18.45 -12.41
C GLY A 218 3.50 -18.92 -11.95
N PHE A 219 3.28 -20.23 -12.02
CA PHE A 219 2.07 -20.88 -11.53
C PHE A 219 2.36 -22.13 -10.71
N ASP A 220 1.47 -22.44 -9.80
CA ASP A 220 1.47 -23.69 -9.04
C ASP A 220 0.04 -24.12 -8.65
N VAL A 221 -0.14 -25.38 -8.23
CA VAL A 221 -1.44 -25.93 -7.75
C VAL A 221 -1.34 -26.52 -6.33
N GLY A 222 -0.42 -26.01 -5.52
CA GLY A 222 -0.16 -26.47 -4.13
C GLY A 222 1.31 -26.75 -3.83
N GLN A 223 1.64 -27.05 -2.56
CA GLN A 223 3.02 -27.41 -2.16
C GLN A 223 3.50 -28.65 -2.93
N GLY A 224 4.76 -28.62 -3.40
CA GLY A 224 5.41 -29.73 -4.11
C GLY A 224 5.09 -29.85 -5.61
N THR A 225 4.31 -28.92 -6.19
CA THR A 225 3.90 -28.95 -7.60
C THR A 225 4.83 -28.18 -8.55
N GLN A 226 5.87 -27.54 -7.98
CA GLN A 226 6.89 -26.86 -8.75
C GLN A 226 7.79 -27.88 -9.44
N ASP A 227 7.90 -27.77 -10.77
CA ASP A 227 8.77 -28.64 -11.53
C ASP A 227 10.25 -28.37 -11.21
N LEU A 228 11.06 -29.41 -11.18
CA LEU A 228 12.50 -29.31 -10.94
C LEU A 228 13.13 -28.71 -12.21
N GLY A 229 13.63 -27.46 -12.12
CA GLY A 229 14.32 -26.77 -13.21
C GLY A 229 13.60 -25.56 -13.81
N PHE A 230 12.89 -24.76 -13.00
CA PHE A 230 12.33 -23.45 -13.40
C PHE A 230 11.30 -23.47 -14.55
N ARG A 231 10.67 -24.62 -14.81
CA ARG A 231 9.66 -24.77 -15.88
C ARG A 231 8.27 -24.24 -15.49
N GLY A 232 8.03 -24.04 -14.19
CA GLY A 232 6.80 -23.49 -13.64
C GLY A 232 6.68 -21.97 -13.78
N GLU A 233 7.60 -21.33 -14.51
CA GLU A 233 7.63 -19.89 -14.73
C GLU A 233 8.08 -19.54 -16.15
N VAL A 234 7.68 -18.36 -16.62
CA VAL A 234 8.05 -17.84 -17.94
C VAL A 234 8.33 -16.34 -17.87
N PRO A 235 9.43 -15.84 -18.47
CA PRO A 235 9.64 -14.41 -18.63
C PRO A 235 8.69 -13.85 -19.69
N VAL A 236 8.08 -12.71 -19.38
CA VAL A 236 7.15 -12.01 -20.27
C VAL A 236 7.57 -10.56 -20.38
N LEU A 237 7.95 -10.13 -21.58
CA LEU A 237 8.12 -8.71 -21.89
C LEU A 237 6.75 -8.07 -22.10
N PHE A 238 6.32 -7.26 -21.14
CA PHE A 238 5.08 -6.49 -21.19
C PHE A 238 5.29 -5.14 -21.87
N SER A 239 4.32 -4.72 -22.67
CA SER A 239 4.14 -3.33 -23.10
C SER A 239 3.10 -2.68 -22.20
N VAL A 240 3.56 -1.88 -21.24
CA VAL A 240 2.69 -1.22 -20.28
C VAL A 240 2.32 0.18 -20.76
N LYS A 241 1.04 0.37 -21.11
CA LYS A 241 0.51 1.67 -21.50
C LYS A 241 0.55 2.63 -20.31
N PRO A 242 0.97 3.89 -20.51
CA PRO A 242 1.04 4.87 -19.43
C PRO A 242 -0.35 5.22 -18.89
N ALA A 243 -0.41 5.55 -17.60
CA ALA A 243 -1.59 6.12 -16.98
C ALA A 243 -1.77 7.59 -17.42
N ILE A 244 -2.98 8.11 -17.26
CA ILE A 244 -3.31 9.49 -17.61
C ILE A 244 -3.00 10.39 -16.40
N PRO A 245 -2.12 11.41 -16.55
CA PRO A 245 -1.93 12.42 -15.52
C PRO A 245 -3.15 13.35 -15.50
N VAL A 246 -3.93 13.28 -14.43
CA VAL A 246 -5.11 14.13 -14.21
C VAL A 246 -4.76 15.26 -13.26
N LYS A 247 -4.69 16.48 -13.78
CA LYS A 247 -4.46 17.71 -13.03
C LYS A 247 -5.76 18.20 -12.40
N LEU A 248 -5.74 18.48 -11.11
CA LEU A 248 -6.90 18.93 -10.36
C LEU A 248 -6.80 20.45 -10.14
N ARG A 249 -7.81 21.19 -10.58
CA ARG A 249 -7.98 22.63 -10.28
C ARG A 249 -8.97 22.78 -9.15
N ILE A 250 -8.48 23.11 -7.96
CA ILE A 250 -9.21 22.98 -6.70
C ILE A 250 -9.47 24.38 -6.15
N THR A 251 -10.74 24.72 -6.00
CA THR A 251 -11.17 25.97 -5.37
C THR A 251 -11.98 25.68 -4.14
N ASP A 252 -11.74 26.46 -3.08
CA ASP A 252 -12.49 26.43 -1.84
C ASP A 252 -13.85 27.16 -1.98
N TYR A 253 -14.63 27.21 -0.91
CA TYR A 253 -15.94 27.88 -0.87
C TYR A 253 -15.84 29.38 -1.23
N ASP A 254 -14.71 30.03 -0.92
CA ASP A 254 -14.42 31.44 -1.21
C ASP A 254 -13.74 31.65 -2.58
N GLY A 255 -13.55 30.58 -3.35
CA GLY A 255 -12.92 30.60 -4.66
C GLY A 255 -11.38 30.57 -4.66
N LYS A 256 -10.72 30.58 -3.49
CA LYS A 256 -9.26 30.50 -3.42
C LYS A 256 -8.75 29.07 -3.63
N PRO A 257 -7.51 28.89 -4.13
CA PRO A 257 -6.89 27.57 -4.24
C PRO A 257 -6.69 26.94 -2.86
N THR A 258 -6.89 25.62 -2.78
CA THR A 258 -6.76 24.87 -1.52
C THR A 258 -6.38 23.40 -1.76
N VAL A 259 -6.37 22.60 -0.70
CA VAL A 259 -6.18 21.14 -0.76
C VAL A 259 -7.54 20.44 -0.72
N GLY A 260 -7.74 19.50 -1.63
CA GLY A 260 -8.92 18.62 -1.63
C GLY A 260 -8.58 17.19 -1.21
N ARG A 261 -9.58 16.50 -0.69
CA ARG A 261 -9.60 15.06 -0.41
C ARG A 261 -10.33 14.35 -1.55
N PHE A 262 -9.73 13.31 -2.12
CA PHE A 262 -10.24 12.62 -3.31
C PHE A 262 -10.23 11.11 -3.17
N THR A 263 -11.26 10.45 -3.70
CA THR A 263 -11.28 9.00 -3.92
C THR A 263 -11.74 8.72 -5.34
N PHE A 264 -11.02 7.86 -6.05
CA PHE A 264 -11.37 7.44 -7.40
C PHE A 264 -11.69 5.95 -7.39
N LYS A 265 -12.89 5.57 -7.81
CA LYS A 265 -13.33 4.17 -7.86
C LYS A 265 -13.76 3.78 -9.27
N ASP A 266 -13.38 2.59 -9.72
CA ASP A 266 -13.99 1.99 -10.92
C ASP A 266 -15.37 1.42 -10.61
N ARG A 267 -16.02 0.86 -11.64
CA ARG A 267 -17.33 0.19 -11.52
C ARG A 267 -17.31 -1.03 -10.59
N LEU A 268 -16.14 -1.57 -10.29
CA LEU A 268 -15.92 -2.71 -9.39
C LEU A 268 -15.60 -2.27 -7.96
N GLY A 269 -15.61 -0.96 -7.68
CA GLY A 269 -15.27 -0.39 -6.38
C GLY A 269 -13.77 -0.39 -6.06
N ARG A 270 -12.91 -0.70 -7.04
CA ARG A 270 -11.45 -0.66 -6.86
C ARG A 270 -10.99 0.77 -6.76
N VAL A 271 -10.12 1.04 -5.79
CA VAL A 271 -9.63 2.38 -5.47
C VAL A 271 -8.34 2.69 -6.25
N TYR A 272 -8.28 3.90 -6.81
CA TYR A 272 -7.13 4.44 -7.53
C TYR A 272 -6.60 5.73 -6.87
N PRO A 273 -5.27 5.93 -6.80
CA PRO A 273 -4.20 4.96 -7.06
C PRO A 273 -4.32 3.74 -6.15
N LEU A 274 -3.77 2.59 -6.56
CA LEU A 274 -3.96 1.33 -5.85
C LEU A 274 -3.26 1.34 -4.48
N ARG A 275 -4.05 1.12 -3.42
CA ARG A 275 -3.65 1.23 -2.00
C ARG A 275 -2.29 0.61 -1.65
N PRO A 276 -2.03 -0.70 -1.86
CA PRO A 276 -0.77 -1.33 -1.44
C PRO A 276 0.50 -0.83 -2.17
N ASN A 277 0.35 -0.02 -3.20
CA ASN A 277 1.45 0.56 -3.98
C ASN A 277 1.62 2.07 -3.74
N ARG A 278 0.82 2.64 -2.85
CA ARG A 278 0.95 4.05 -2.48
C ARG A 278 2.17 4.26 -1.61
N LEU A 279 2.86 5.36 -1.89
CA LEU A 279 3.94 5.91 -1.09
C LEU A 279 3.51 7.28 -0.59
N ALA A 280 4.14 7.74 0.49
CA ALA A 280 3.94 9.11 0.98
C ALA A 280 4.04 10.12 -0.19
N PRO A 281 3.10 11.08 -0.27
CA PRO A 281 2.11 11.42 0.75
C PRO A 281 0.82 10.56 0.73
N ASP A 282 0.66 9.62 -0.19
CA ASP A 282 -0.53 8.78 -0.29
C ASP A 282 -0.41 7.56 0.63
N PHE A 283 -1.31 7.42 1.60
CA PHE A 283 -1.21 6.34 2.58
C PHE A 283 -1.92 5.08 2.08
N PHE A 284 -1.26 3.93 2.21
CA PHE A 284 -1.74 2.65 1.68
C PHE A 284 -3.00 2.12 2.40
N PHE A 285 -3.27 2.57 3.63
CA PHE A 285 -4.39 2.11 4.45
C PHE A 285 -5.64 2.98 4.35
N GLN A 286 -5.57 4.09 3.61
CA GLN A 286 -6.70 4.99 3.38
C GLN A 286 -7.21 4.83 1.94
N ASP A 287 -8.50 5.07 1.71
CA ASP A 287 -9.05 5.11 0.34
C ASP A 287 -8.69 6.43 -0.34
N GLN A 288 -8.77 7.53 0.39
CA GLN A 288 -8.55 8.87 -0.12
C GLN A 288 -7.07 9.19 -0.40
N VAL A 289 -6.86 10.18 -1.26
CA VAL A 289 -5.60 10.88 -1.49
C VAL A 289 -5.86 12.38 -1.38
N TYR A 290 -4.82 13.16 -1.07
CA TYR A 290 -4.92 14.61 -0.95
C TYR A 290 -4.11 15.29 -2.01
N ARG A 291 -4.65 16.34 -2.63
CA ARG A 291 -3.94 17.12 -3.64
C ARG A 291 -4.16 18.61 -3.40
N PRO A 292 -3.09 19.43 -3.44
CA PRO A 292 -3.25 20.88 -3.55
C PRO A 292 -3.77 21.25 -4.94
N ASP A 293 -4.27 22.48 -5.10
CA ASP A 293 -4.57 23.04 -6.42
C ASP A 293 -3.38 22.89 -7.38
N GLY A 294 -3.68 22.47 -8.61
CA GLY A 294 -2.68 22.16 -9.64
C GLY A 294 -1.99 20.80 -9.45
N GLY A 295 -2.26 20.08 -8.35
CA GLY A 295 -1.76 18.74 -8.10
C GLY A 295 -2.25 17.72 -9.13
N THR A 296 -1.49 16.64 -9.30
CA THR A 296 -1.78 15.60 -10.31
C THR A 296 -2.01 14.24 -9.66
N VAL A 297 -2.92 13.46 -10.21
CA VAL A 297 -3.12 12.04 -9.88
C VAL A 297 -3.01 11.20 -11.16
N LEU A 298 -2.29 10.09 -11.10
CA LEU A 298 -2.20 9.14 -12.22
C LEU A 298 -3.39 8.19 -12.15
N LEU A 299 -4.24 8.21 -13.19
CA LEU A 299 -5.44 7.39 -13.27
C LEU A 299 -5.43 6.54 -14.55
N PRO A 300 -5.96 5.30 -14.50
CA PRO A 300 -6.14 4.54 -15.72
C PRO A 300 -7.22 5.17 -16.61
N PRO A 301 -7.16 4.97 -17.94
CA PRO A 301 -8.22 5.41 -18.83
C PRO A 301 -9.53 4.65 -18.54
N GLY A 302 -10.66 5.33 -18.78
CA GLY A 302 -12.00 4.76 -18.61
C GLY A 302 -12.88 5.54 -17.64
N GLU A 303 -14.04 4.98 -17.32
CA GLU A 303 -15.00 5.59 -16.40
C GLU A 303 -14.61 5.34 -14.94
N LEU A 304 -14.53 6.42 -14.17
CA LEU A 304 -14.34 6.39 -12.73
C LEU A 304 -15.40 7.25 -12.03
N THR A 305 -15.72 6.86 -10.81
CA THR A 305 -16.44 7.71 -9.86
C THR A 305 -15.42 8.44 -9.00
N MET A 306 -15.42 9.77 -9.09
CA MET A 306 -14.62 10.66 -8.24
C MET A 306 -15.48 11.18 -7.09
N THR A 307 -15.15 10.78 -5.86
CA THR A 307 -15.68 11.39 -4.64
C THR A 307 -14.68 12.44 -4.16
N TYR A 308 -15.16 13.64 -3.79
CA TYR A 308 -14.29 14.73 -3.33
C TYR A 308 -14.92 15.58 -2.22
N GLY A 309 -14.09 16.21 -1.40
CA GLY A 309 -14.50 17.07 -0.28
C GLY A 309 -13.28 17.63 0.46
N ARG A 310 -13.48 18.10 1.70
CA ARG A 310 -12.40 18.60 2.58
C ARG A 310 -12.82 18.51 4.05
N GLY A 311 -12.64 17.36 4.69
CA GLY A 311 -13.01 17.20 6.11
C GLY A 311 -14.52 17.28 6.40
N PRO A 312 -14.90 17.37 7.69
CA PRO A 312 -16.29 17.28 8.14
C PRO A 312 -17.12 18.53 7.86
N GLU A 313 -16.51 19.71 7.66
CA GLU A 313 -17.21 20.97 7.36
C GLU A 313 -17.69 21.08 5.90
N TYR A 314 -17.40 20.07 5.07
CA TYR A 314 -17.65 20.07 3.64
C TYR A 314 -18.52 18.90 3.21
N VAL A 315 -19.38 19.16 2.23
CA VAL A 315 -20.20 18.12 1.60
C VAL A 315 -19.29 17.23 0.79
N GLN A 316 -19.36 15.91 1.02
CA GLN A 316 -18.76 14.96 0.08
C GLN A 316 -19.59 14.93 -1.19
N LYS A 317 -18.98 15.37 -2.30
CA LYS A 317 -19.61 15.35 -3.61
C LYS A 317 -19.09 14.18 -4.41
N GLU A 318 -19.94 13.66 -5.28
CA GLU A 318 -19.60 12.59 -6.21
C GLU A 318 -19.76 13.09 -7.65
N LYS A 319 -18.84 12.69 -8.53
CA LYS A 319 -18.87 13.00 -9.95
C LYS A 319 -18.35 11.81 -10.75
N LYS A 320 -19.15 11.34 -11.71
CA LYS A 320 -18.66 10.41 -12.75
C LYS A 320 -17.72 11.17 -13.70
N ILE A 321 -16.54 10.61 -13.94
CA ILE A 321 -15.54 11.15 -14.85
C ILE A 321 -15.17 10.09 -15.88
N VAL A 322 -14.85 10.53 -17.09
CA VAL A 322 -14.24 9.70 -18.12
C VAL A 322 -12.79 10.13 -18.25
N VAL A 323 -11.87 9.29 -17.78
CA VAL A 323 -10.44 9.53 -17.91
C VAL A 323 -10.03 9.15 -19.32
N ALA A 324 -9.78 10.16 -20.15
CA ALA A 324 -9.23 10.01 -21.49
C ALA A 324 -8.05 10.95 -21.61
N GLY A 325 -6.91 10.47 -22.12
CA GLY A 325 -5.78 11.35 -22.37
C GLY A 325 -6.06 12.28 -23.54
N THR A 326 -5.39 13.43 -23.53
CA THR A 326 -5.57 14.52 -24.50
C THR A 326 -4.57 14.49 -25.66
N GLY A 327 -3.63 13.54 -25.67
CA GLY A 327 -2.60 13.39 -26.70
C GLY A 327 -3.10 12.64 -27.95
N ASN A 328 -2.36 12.76 -29.06
CA ASN A 328 -2.66 12.06 -30.33
C ASN A 328 -2.62 10.53 -30.21
N ASP A 329 -1.94 10.02 -29.19
CA ASP A 329 -1.85 8.61 -28.80
C ASP A 329 -2.82 8.25 -27.64
N GLY A 330 -3.69 9.17 -27.25
CA GLY A 330 -4.56 9.04 -26.08
C GLY A 330 -3.82 9.17 -24.75
N VAL A 331 -2.58 9.68 -24.75
CA VAL A 331 -1.74 9.91 -23.57
C VAL A 331 -1.45 11.41 -23.47
N GLY A 332 -2.23 12.13 -22.67
CA GLY A 332 -2.02 13.56 -22.45
C GLY A 332 -2.69 14.01 -21.16
N PRO A 333 -2.21 15.11 -20.54
CA PRO A 333 -2.76 15.57 -19.28
C PRO A 333 -4.24 15.94 -19.45
N MET A 334 -5.07 15.37 -18.58
CA MET A 334 -6.46 15.77 -18.42
C MET A 334 -6.54 16.78 -17.29
N GLU A 335 -7.40 17.79 -17.39
CA GLU A 335 -7.64 18.73 -16.30
C GLU A 335 -9.08 18.59 -15.78
N LEU A 336 -9.25 18.59 -14.46
CA LEU A 336 -10.55 18.54 -13.79
C LEU A 336 -10.69 19.74 -12.85
N ALA A 337 -11.70 20.57 -13.11
CA ALA A 337 -12.12 21.61 -12.17
C ALA A 337 -12.97 21.01 -11.04
N VAL A 338 -12.62 21.39 -9.82
CA VAL A 338 -13.20 20.93 -8.56
C VAL A 338 -13.48 22.16 -7.70
N LYS A 339 -14.76 22.40 -7.41
CA LYS A 339 -15.19 23.42 -6.45
C LYS A 339 -15.71 22.73 -5.21
N LEU A 340 -15.06 22.97 -4.07
CA LEU A 340 -15.48 22.43 -2.79
C LEU A 340 -16.74 23.16 -2.29
N GLU A 341 -17.62 22.41 -1.63
CA GLU A 341 -18.85 22.95 -1.06
C GLU A 341 -18.81 22.80 0.46
N ARG A 342 -18.58 23.93 1.14
CA ARG A 342 -18.63 24.02 2.59
C ARG A 342 -20.09 24.17 3.02
N TRP A 343 -20.57 23.31 3.92
CA TRP A 343 -21.96 23.37 4.42
C TRP A 343 -22.06 24.09 5.76
N ILE A 344 -20.97 24.14 6.51
CA ILE A 344 -20.85 24.91 7.75
C ILE A 344 -19.46 25.52 7.82
N ASN A 345 -19.35 26.75 8.30
CA ASN A 345 -18.08 27.36 8.66
C ASN A 345 -18.05 27.50 10.18
N ALA A 346 -17.43 26.55 10.88
CA ALA A 346 -17.48 26.50 12.34
C ALA A 346 -16.88 27.76 12.98
N SER A 347 -15.92 28.39 12.29
CA SER A 347 -15.23 29.60 12.77
C SER A 347 -16.12 30.83 12.86
N ASP A 348 -17.21 30.92 12.08
CA ASP A 348 -18.22 31.99 12.20
C ASP A 348 -18.95 31.94 13.55
N TYR A 349 -18.89 30.80 14.24
CA TYR A 349 -19.48 30.56 15.55
C TYR A 349 -18.42 30.48 16.66
N GLY A 350 -17.17 30.82 16.37
CA GLY A 350 -16.05 30.77 17.32
C GLY A 350 -15.48 29.37 17.57
N TRP A 351 -15.84 28.39 16.74
CA TRP A 351 -15.31 27.01 16.83
C TRP A 351 -14.23 26.77 15.77
N TYR A 352 -13.21 26.00 16.14
CA TYR A 352 -12.12 25.62 15.24
C TYR A 352 -11.96 24.11 15.23
N SER A 353 -12.01 23.53 14.03
CA SER A 353 -11.83 22.08 13.85
C SER A 353 -10.38 21.71 14.09
N GLY A 354 -10.13 20.67 14.88
CA GLY A 354 -8.76 20.22 15.11
C GLY A 354 -8.69 18.78 15.58
N ASP A 355 -7.55 18.17 15.28
CA ASP A 355 -7.17 16.86 15.78
C ASP A 355 -5.85 17.01 16.53
N HIS A 356 -5.90 16.78 17.83
CA HIS A 356 -4.76 16.97 18.73
C HIS A 356 -4.02 15.65 19.04
N HIS A 357 -4.40 14.54 18.39
CA HIS A 357 -3.79 13.23 18.60
C HIS A 357 -3.58 12.49 17.27
N ILE A 358 -2.63 12.98 16.47
CA ILE A 358 -2.28 12.39 15.18
C ILE A 358 -0.94 11.64 15.30
N HIS A 359 -0.82 10.46 14.67
CA HIS A 359 0.46 9.77 14.54
C HIS A 359 0.96 9.76 13.10
N ALA A 360 2.11 10.40 12.87
CA ALA A 360 2.78 10.44 11.56
C ALA A 360 3.43 9.11 11.14
N ALA A 361 3.49 8.11 12.03
CA ALA A 361 4.07 6.79 11.75
C ALA A 361 3.04 5.65 11.56
N GLY A 362 1.74 5.96 11.72
CA GLY A 362 0.65 5.02 11.44
C GLY A 362 0.71 3.72 12.27
N CYS A 363 0.63 2.56 11.61
CA CYS A 363 0.84 1.22 12.19
C CYS A 363 2.19 0.58 11.77
N ALA A 364 2.95 1.25 10.88
CA ALA A 364 4.22 0.73 10.36
C ALA A 364 5.37 0.82 11.38
N HIS A 365 5.20 1.65 12.41
CA HIS A 365 6.15 1.79 13.53
C HIS A 365 6.28 0.52 14.39
N TYR A 366 5.32 -0.42 14.33
CA TYR A 366 5.45 -1.72 15.01
C TYR A 366 6.51 -2.61 14.34
N THR A 367 6.88 -2.29 13.11
CA THR A 367 7.84 -3.06 12.30
C THR A 367 9.14 -2.31 12.04
N VAL A 368 9.11 -0.96 11.92
CA VAL A 368 10.32 -0.14 11.66
C VAL A 368 10.28 1.18 12.46
N PRO A 369 11.06 1.32 13.54
CA PRO A 369 11.14 2.53 14.36
C PRO A 369 11.64 3.80 13.65
N THR A 370 12.33 3.66 12.51
CA THR A 370 12.81 4.81 11.72
C THR A 370 11.78 5.29 10.70
N GLU A 371 10.61 4.66 10.65
CA GLU A 371 9.55 5.00 9.72
C GLU A 371 8.52 5.94 10.32
N GLY A 372 8.19 6.93 9.51
CA GLY A 372 7.02 7.76 9.57
C GLY A 372 7.06 8.69 8.36
N VAL A 373 6.01 9.48 8.19
CA VAL A 373 5.95 10.44 7.09
C VAL A 373 6.51 11.79 7.54
N THR A 374 6.84 12.66 6.58
CA THR A 374 7.41 13.96 6.91
C THR A 374 6.34 14.92 7.44
N ALA A 375 6.77 16.04 8.03
CA ALA A 375 5.84 17.09 8.43
C ALA A 375 5.06 17.67 7.25
N GLU A 376 5.66 17.74 6.05
CA GLU A 376 5.00 18.17 4.82
C GLU A 376 3.90 17.19 4.38
N ASP A 377 4.17 15.89 4.43
CA ASP A 377 3.18 14.85 4.14
C ASP A 377 1.98 14.99 5.09
N MET A 378 2.23 15.16 6.39
CA MET A 378 1.17 15.33 7.38
C MET A 378 0.42 16.65 7.23
N PHE A 379 1.11 17.74 6.91
CA PHE A 379 0.46 19.02 6.70
C PHE A 379 -0.51 18.97 5.52
N LEU A 380 -0.16 18.25 4.44
CA LEU A 380 -1.07 18.01 3.32
C LEU A 380 -2.37 17.32 3.78
N HIS A 381 -2.27 16.34 4.68
CA HIS A 381 -3.44 15.64 5.24
C HIS A 381 -4.27 16.55 6.13
N VAL A 382 -3.64 17.31 7.04
CA VAL A 382 -4.30 18.29 7.92
C VAL A 382 -5.08 19.32 7.09
N LYS A 383 -4.48 19.86 6.02
CA LYS A 383 -5.15 20.79 5.10
C LYS A 383 -6.31 20.14 4.35
N GLY A 384 -6.09 18.92 3.86
CA GLY A 384 -7.06 18.15 3.07
C GLY A 384 -8.25 17.63 3.87
N GLU A 385 -8.07 17.43 5.18
CA GLU A 385 -9.15 17.16 6.14
C GLU A 385 -9.73 18.44 6.76
N GLY A 386 -9.38 19.61 6.23
CA GLY A 386 -10.01 20.88 6.61
C GLY A 386 -9.76 21.32 8.05
N LEU A 387 -8.73 20.79 8.70
CA LEU A 387 -8.45 21.10 10.10
C LEU A 387 -7.80 22.47 10.25
N ASN A 388 -8.18 23.21 11.29
CA ASN A 388 -7.49 24.42 11.74
C ASN A 388 -6.26 24.10 12.58
N VAL A 389 -6.30 23.00 13.35
CA VAL A 389 -5.19 22.56 14.20
C VAL A 389 -4.95 21.07 13.99
N GLY A 390 -3.77 20.69 13.53
CA GLY A 390 -3.29 19.31 13.56
C GLY A 390 -2.12 19.20 14.54
N CYS A 391 -2.21 18.31 15.54
CA CYS A 391 -1.11 18.01 16.44
C CYS A 391 -0.62 16.58 16.23
N ASN A 392 0.58 16.45 15.68
CA ASN A 392 1.28 15.18 15.58
C ASN A 392 1.94 14.86 16.93
N LEU A 393 1.50 13.78 17.56
CA LEU A 393 2.09 13.29 18.80
C LEU A 393 3.19 12.28 18.50
N THR A 394 4.43 12.76 18.66
CA THR A 394 5.60 11.90 18.68
C THR A 394 5.48 10.92 19.83
N TRP A 395 5.84 9.65 19.60
CA TRP A 395 5.72 8.59 20.61
C TRP A 395 6.86 7.58 20.48
N GLY A 396 7.01 6.70 21.46
CA GLY A 396 8.20 5.87 21.67
C GLY A 396 8.71 5.13 20.43
N PRO A 397 7.86 4.39 19.68
CA PRO A 397 8.30 3.65 18.50
C PRO A 397 9.01 4.47 17.43
N CYS A 398 8.64 5.74 17.21
CA CYS A 398 9.23 6.58 16.16
C CYS A 398 9.79 7.89 16.71
N PHE A 399 10.12 7.94 18.00
CA PHE A 399 10.46 9.17 18.72
C PHE A 399 11.65 9.87 18.07
N GLU A 400 12.70 9.13 17.79
CA GLU A 400 13.98 9.60 17.25
C GLU A 400 13.81 10.23 15.86
N PHE A 401 12.98 9.64 14.99
CA PHE A 401 12.70 10.20 13.69
C PHE A 401 11.75 11.39 13.79
N GLN A 402 10.60 11.27 14.44
CA GLN A 402 9.56 12.31 14.40
C GLN A 402 9.92 13.56 15.22
N ARG A 403 10.73 13.43 16.28
CA ARG A 403 11.13 14.59 17.10
C ARG A 403 11.93 15.65 16.34
N GLN A 404 12.52 15.31 15.20
CA GLN A 404 13.25 16.27 14.37
C GLN A 404 12.33 17.36 13.79
N PHE A 405 11.02 17.08 13.71
CA PHE A 405 10.00 18.02 13.24
C PHE A 405 9.41 18.89 14.37
N PHE A 406 9.88 18.72 15.61
CA PHE A 406 9.44 19.53 16.73
C PHE A 406 9.95 20.96 16.63
N GLU A 407 9.05 21.91 16.90
CA GLU A 407 9.37 23.30 17.14
C GLU A 407 8.71 23.75 18.48
N PRO A 408 9.33 24.67 19.25
CA PRO A 408 8.73 25.21 20.47
C PRO A 408 7.41 25.95 20.23
N THR A 409 7.15 26.37 19.00
CA THR A 409 5.92 27.01 18.53
C THR A 409 5.27 26.14 17.44
N VAL A 410 4.20 26.63 16.80
CA VAL A 410 3.67 25.99 15.59
C VAL A 410 4.76 25.81 14.54
N SER A 411 4.68 24.74 13.76
CA SER A 411 5.62 24.42 12.69
C SER A 411 5.68 25.55 11.66
N LYS A 412 6.86 25.78 11.08
CA LYS A 412 7.05 26.72 9.95
C LYS A 412 6.22 26.39 8.71
N LEU A 413 5.73 25.16 8.58
CA LEU A 413 4.83 24.76 7.50
C LEU A 413 3.42 25.35 7.66
N SER A 414 3.06 25.77 8.87
CA SER A 414 1.73 26.27 9.20
C SER A 414 1.33 27.46 8.34
N GLU A 415 0.04 27.52 8.01
CA GLU A 415 -0.58 28.63 7.29
C GLU A 415 -1.61 29.32 8.19
N PRO A 416 -2.02 30.57 7.88
CA PRO A 416 -3.11 31.21 8.60
C PRO A 416 -4.36 30.31 8.66
N PHE A 417 -4.88 30.10 9.86
CA PHE A 417 -6.04 29.26 10.14
C PHE A 417 -5.90 27.76 9.78
N CYS A 418 -4.68 27.26 9.56
CA CYS A 418 -4.35 25.85 9.44
C CYS A 418 -2.93 25.59 9.97
N VAL A 419 -2.81 25.18 11.22
CA VAL A 419 -1.54 25.03 11.92
C VAL A 419 -1.20 23.57 12.15
N LEU A 420 0.09 23.26 12.05
CA LEU A 420 0.67 21.97 12.43
C LEU A 420 1.54 22.18 13.67
N LYS A 421 1.35 21.35 14.69
CA LYS A 421 2.24 21.27 15.84
C LYS A 421 2.72 19.84 16.00
N TYR A 422 3.95 19.69 16.44
CA TYR A 422 4.45 18.43 16.96
C TYR A 422 4.52 18.54 18.47
N ASP A 423 3.90 17.59 19.17
CA ASP A 423 4.05 17.43 20.60
C ASP A 423 4.27 15.94 20.92
N LEU A 424 3.87 15.47 22.11
CA LEU A 424 4.30 14.17 22.61
C LEU A 424 3.13 13.37 23.16
N GLU A 425 3.01 12.11 22.74
CA GLU A 425 2.28 11.10 23.49
C GLU A 425 3.29 10.27 24.27
N ILE A 426 3.11 10.23 25.59
CA ILE A 426 3.88 9.35 26.45
C ILE A 426 3.31 7.94 26.32
N SER A 427 3.82 7.22 25.33
CA SER A 427 3.62 5.80 25.09
C SER A 427 4.95 5.19 24.63
N GLY A 428 5.43 4.15 25.32
CA GLY A 428 6.73 3.52 25.03
C GLY A 428 7.97 4.19 25.67
N PHE A 429 7.78 5.07 26.67
CA PHE A 429 8.85 5.76 27.41
C PHE A 429 9.09 5.19 28.83
N GLY A 430 8.40 4.11 29.18
CA GLY A 430 8.46 3.46 30.50
C GLY A 430 7.22 3.64 31.36
N SER A 431 6.53 4.79 31.26
CA SER A 431 5.31 5.09 32.03
C SER A 431 4.01 4.55 31.44
N GLN A 432 4.05 3.92 30.25
CA GLN A 432 2.86 3.34 29.60
C GLN A 432 2.14 2.29 30.44
N ALA A 433 2.80 1.72 31.46
CA ALA A 433 2.18 0.79 32.41
C ALA A 433 1.01 1.42 33.19
N MET A 434 0.94 2.76 33.26
CA MET A 434 -0.15 3.51 33.88
C MET A 434 -1.11 4.13 32.84
N GLY A 435 -1.01 3.75 31.57
CA GLY A 435 -1.73 4.33 30.44
C GLY A 435 -0.92 5.38 29.68
N HIS A 436 -1.48 5.89 28.58
CA HIS A 436 -0.84 6.90 27.74
C HIS A 436 -1.37 8.30 28.03
N VAL A 437 -0.48 9.29 28.03
CA VAL A 437 -0.84 10.70 28.24
C VAL A 437 -0.37 11.56 27.08
N CYS A 438 -1.24 12.44 26.61
CA CYS A 438 -0.89 13.46 25.62
C CYS A 438 -0.32 14.67 26.35
N LEU A 439 0.82 15.18 25.89
CA LEU A 439 1.39 16.45 26.32
C LEU A 439 1.32 17.38 25.11
N LEU A 440 0.62 18.50 25.24
CA LEU A 440 0.32 19.43 24.14
C LEU A 440 0.91 20.81 24.44
N ASN A 441 1.25 21.55 23.38
CA ASN A 441 1.84 22.89 23.42
C ASN A 441 3.14 22.94 24.24
N LEU A 442 4.03 21.97 23.99
CA LEU A 442 5.35 21.93 24.62
C LEU A 442 6.29 22.93 23.96
N LYS A 443 7.17 23.53 24.79
CA LYS A 443 8.30 24.37 24.38
C LYS A 443 9.59 23.55 24.24
N ASP A 444 9.68 22.42 24.93
CA ASP A 444 10.77 21.45 24.85
C ASP A 444 10.20 20.02 24.99
N GLN A 445 10.67 19.12 24.13
CA GLN A 445 10.36 17.69 24.16
C GLN A 445 11.41 16.85 24.91
N THR A 446 12.51 17.47 25.35
CA THR A 446 13.59 16.78 26.06
C THR A 446 13.28 16.75 27.55
N TYR A 447 12.73 15.63 28.02
CA TYR A 447 12.47 15.47 29.45
C TYR A 447 13.80 15.54 30.24
N PRO A 448 13.86 16.21 31.40
CA PRO A 448 15.08 16.32 32.19
C PRO A 448 15.73 14.95 32.49
N GLY A 449 17.03 14.83 32.19
CA GLY A 449 17.80 13.59 32.39
C GLY A 449 17.57 12.50 31.33
N SER A 450 16.75 12.76 30.30
CA SER A 450 16.54 11.81 29.20
C SER A 450 17.67 11.80 28.16
N ASP A 451 18.52 12.82 28.17
CA ASP A 451 19.51 13.13 27.14
C ASP A 451 18.90 13.14 25.72
N GLY A 452 17.59 13.42 25.62
CA GLY A 452 16.86 13.38 24.36
C GLY A 452 16.65 11.96 23.80
N THR A 453 16.69 10.93 24.63
CA THR A 453 16.42 9.55 24.18
C THR A 453 15.08 9.08 24.71
N LYS A 454 14.42 8.13 24.03
CA LYS A 454 13.19 7.51 24.57
C LYS A 454 13.43 6.55 25.75
N GLU A 455 14.68 6.13 25.98
CA GLU A 455 15.01 5.01 26.88
C GLU A 455 15.53 5.46 28.25
N LYS A 456 16.12 6.65 28.35
CA LYS A 456 16.77 7.13 29.57
C LYS A 456 15.93 8.22 30.26
N GLY A 457 16.01 8.31 31.58
CA GLY A 457 15.54 9.47 32.37
C GLY A 457 14.03 9.65 32.50
N TRP A 458 13.23 8.93 31.71
CA TRP A 458 11.77 9.02 31.76
C TRP A 458 11.19 8.40 33.05
N PRO A 459 10.21 9.05 33.68
CA PRO A 459 9.48 8.53 34.84
C PRO A 459 8.75 7.22 34.51
N LYS A 460 8.54 6.37 35.53
CA LYS A 460 7.80 5.10 35.40
C LYS A 460 6.28 5.21 35.59
N TRP A 461 5.77 6.43 35.76
CA TRP A 461 4.35 6.75 35.94
C TRP A 461 4.03 8.11 35.32
N THR A 462 2.74 8.42 35.14
CA THR A 462 2.27 9.52 34.29
C THR A 462 2.32 10.90 34.94
N THR A 463 2.23 11.02 36.27
CA THR A 463 2.11 12.33 36.92
C THR A 463 3.30 13.28 36.72
N PRO A 464 4.58 12.84 36.81
CA PRO A 464 5.70 13.76 36.65
C PRO A 464 5.79 14.35 35.24
N VAL A 465 5.50 13.55 34.20
CA VAL A 465 5.47 14.04 32.80
C VAL A 465 4.29 15.00 32.55
N MET A 466 3.14 14.76 33.18
CA MET A 466 2.01 15.69 33.13
C MET A 466 2.33 17.03 33.85
N ARG A 467 2.98 16.98 35.02
CA ARG A 467 3.45 18.19 35.71
C ARG A 467 4.47 18.95 34.89
N TRP A 468 5.42 18.25 34.27
CA TRP A 468 6.40 18.84 33.38
C TRP A 468 5.75 19.57 32.20
N ALA A 469 4.72 18.98 31.57
CA ALA A 469 3.94 19.68 30.54
C ALA A 469 3.29 20.97 31.07
N LYS A 470 2.70 20.93 32.27
CA LYS A 470 2.10 22.11 32.92
C LYS A 470 3.12 23.20 33.24
N GLN A 471 4.33 22.85 33.67
CA GLN A 471 5.41 23.81 33.93
C GLN A 471 5.83 24.58 32.66
N GLN A 472 5.64 23.99 31.48
CA GLN A 472 5.89 24.66 30.21
C GLN A 472 4.74 25.58 29.75
N GLY A 473 3.60 25.54 30.45
CA GLY A 473 2.34 26.17 30.03
C GLY A 473 1.50 25.29 29.08
N GLY A 474 1.81 24.00 29.01
CA GLY A 474 1.13 23.05 28.14
C GLY A 474 -0.19 22.48 28.69
N TYR A 475 -0.86 21.71 27.86
CA TYR A 475 -2.08 20.97 28.20
C TYR A 475 -1.78 19.47 28.22
N THR A 476 -2.43 18.73 29.09
CA THR A 476 -2.17 17.30 29.22
C THR A 476 -3.36 16.56 29.80
N GLY A 477 -3.49 15.28 29.43
CA GLY A 477 -4.51 14.37 29.91
C GLY A 477 -4.29 12.96 29.35
N TYR A 478 -5.08 12.00 29.82
CA TYR A 478 -5.06 10.65 29.28
C TYR A 478 -5.61 10.63 27.85
N ALA A 479 -4.88 9.93 26.98
CA ALA A 479 -5.29 9.65 25.62
C ALA A 479 -6.54 8.75 25.58
N HIS A 480 -7.24 8.72 24.44
CA HIS A 480 -8.36 7.81 24.14
C HIS A 480 -9.47 7.74 25.21
N SER A 481 -9.58 8.75 26.06
CA SER A 481 -10.57 8.82 27.15
C SER A 481 -12.02 8.80 26.65
N GLY A 482 -12.27 9.23 25.41
CA GLY A 482 -13.57 9.12 24.73
C GLY A 482 -14.03 7.67 24.48
N SER A 483 -13.12 6.70 24.46
CA SER A 483 -13.43 5.26 24.39
C SER A 483 -13.75 4.65 25.76
N GLY A 484 -13.70 5.46 26.82
CA GLY A 484 -13.76 5.02 28.21
C GLY A 484 -12.36 4.78 28.78
N LEU A 485 -12.15 5.26 30.02
CA LEU A 485 -10.97 4.91 30.80
C LEU A 485 -11.31 3.71 31.68
N MET A 486 -10.57 2.63 31.52
CA MET A 486 -10.68 1.45 32.38
C MET A 486 -9.36 1.20 33.10
N PHE A 487 -9.44 0.79 34.37
CA PHE A 487 -8.29 0.24 35.07
C PHE A 487 -8.05 -1.18 34.53
N ASP A 488 -6.86 -1.38 33.95
CA ASP A 488 -6.41 -2.69 33.49
C ASP A 488 -6.22 -3.65 34.70
N PRO A 489 -6.49 -4.97 34.60
CA PRO A 489 -6.49 -5.89 35.73
C PRO A 489 -5.16 -5.96 36.49
N ALA A 490 -5.19 -6.64 37.64
CA ALA A 490 -4.10 -6.78 38.61
C ALA A 490 -2.71 -7.14 38.02
N GLY A 491 -2.64 -7.76 36.84
CA GLY A 491 -1.38 -8.06 36.14
C GLY A 491 -0.57 -6.81 35.77
N ASN A 492 -1.19 -5.84 35.10
CA ASN A 492 -0.50 -4.61 34.69
C ASN A 492 -0.30 -3.65 35.86
N ALA A 493 -1.26 -3.59 36.78
CA ALA A 493 -1.09 -2.89 38.06
C ALA A 493 0.08 -3.48 38.87
N GLY A 494 0.27 -4.80 38.88
CA GLY A 494 1.39 -5.47 39.53
C GLY A 494 2.73 -5.15 38.88
N VAL A 495 2.79 -5.03 37.55
CA VAL A 495 4.00 -4.61 36.81
C VAL A 495 4.32 -3.14 37.12
N ALA A 496 3.32 -2.25 37.08
CA ALA A 496 3.49 -0.84 37.40
C ALA A 496 3.94 -0.64 38.86
N ALA A 497 3.27 -1.29 39.81
CA ALA A 497 3.61 -1.19 41.23
C ALA A 497 5.03 -1.73 41.51
N LYS A 498 5.38 -2.91 40.99
CA LYS A 498 6.75 -3.45 41.11
C LYS A 498 7.79 -2.52 40.49
N GLY A 499 7.48 -1.95 39.33
CA GLY A 499 8.35 -0.99 38.66
C GLY A 499 8.56 0.30 39.45
N ILE A 500 7.51 0.83 40.08
CA ILE A 500 7.60 2.00 40.95
C ILE A 500 8.43 1.69 42.20
N ILE A 501 8.18 0.55 42.86
CA ILE A 501 8.94 0.14 44.04
C ILE A 501 10.43 -0.04 43.71
N ALA A 502 10.75 -0.78 42.64
CA ALA A 502 12.13 -0.99 42.20
C ALA A 502 12.82 0.30 41.73
N TRP A 503 12.06 1.31 41.29
CA TRP A 503 12.60 2.62 40.94
C TRP A 503 12.88 3.48 42.17
N LEU A 504 12.03 3.39 43.20
CA LEU A 504 12.19 4.12 44.44
C LEU A 504 13.32 3.56 45.31
N ASP A 505 13.40 2.23 45.41
CA ASP A 505 14.47 1.47 46.08
C ASP A 505 15.78 1.54 45.26
N ALA A 506 16.36 2.74 45.22
CA ALA A 506 17.49 3.06 44.37
C ALA A 506 18.78 2.40 44.88
N ASP A 507 18.86 2.17 46.19
CA ASP A 507 19.97 1.46 46.83
C ASP A 507 19.81 -0.07 46.81
N ARG A 508 18.64 -0.58 46.39
CA ARG A 508 18.29 -2.00 46.32
C ARG A 508 18.32 -2.69 47.68
N SER A 509 18.02 -1.94 48.73
CA SER A 509 17.91 -2.43 50.11
C SER A 509 16.70 -3.35 50.32
N GLY A 510 15.71 -3.31 49.42
CA GLY A 510 14.42 -3.96 49.60
C GLY A 510 13.46 -3.16 50.49
N ALA A 511 13.83 -1.94 50.86
CA ALA A 511 13.01 -0.97 51.58
C ALA A 511 12.97 0.36 50.81
N ILE A 512 12.01 1.22 51.13
CA ILE A 512 11.97 2.59 50.59
C ILE A 512 12.13 3.55 51.76
N GLU A 513 13.29 4.20 51.86
CA GLU A 513 13.55 5.17 52.91
C GLU A 513 12.85 6.51 52.64
N ARG A 514 12.76 7.38 53.66
CA ARG A 514 12.08 8.68 53.54
C ARG A 514 12.62 9.54 52.39
N ALA A 515 13.94 9.50 52.16
CA ALA A 515 14.59 10.24 51.09
C ALA A 515 14.27 9.67 49.69
N GLU A 516 14.07 8.36 49.59
CA GLU A 516 13.65 7.67 48.38
C GLU A 516 12.16 7.88 48.12
N ALA A 517 11.33 7.71 49.15
CA ALA A 517 9.90 7.96 49.11
C ALA A 517 9.61 9.38 48.62
N ALA A 518 10.38 10.39 49.05
CA ALA A 518 10.26 11.78 48.61
C ALA A 518 10.35 11.96 47.08
N LYS A 519 10.98 11.03 46.35
CA LYS A 519 11.02 11.02 44.88
C LYS A 519 9.71 10.50 44.27
N GLY A 520 8.98 9.65 45.00
CA GLY A 520 7.69 9.07 44.60
C GLY A 520 6.47 9.84 45.05
N VAL A 521 6.60 10.68 46.09
CA VAL A 521 5.48 11.51 46.57
C VAL A 521 5.31 12.74 45.66
N LEU A 522 4.05 13.10 45.42
CA LEU A 522 3.68 14.38 44.83
C LEU A 522 4.28 15.51 45.70
N PRO A 523 5.02 16.50 45.16
CA PRO A 523 4.98 17.82 45.77
C PRO A 523 3.52 18.28 45.78
N GLU A 524 3.07 18.70 46.97
CA GLU A 524 1.80 19.41 47.15
C GLU A 524 1.69 20.57 46.16
N PRO A 525 0.46 20.91 45.73
CA PRO A 525 0.19 21.94 44.72
C PRO A 525 0.88 23.29 44.97
#